data_AF-R3TV85-F1
#
_entry.id   AF-R3TV85-F1
#
_cell.length_a   1.000
_cell.length_b   1.000
_cell.length_c   1.000
_cell.angle_alpha   90.00
_cell.angle_beta   90.00
_cell.angle_gamma   90.00
#
_symmetry.space_group_name_H-M   'P 1'
#
loop_
_entity.id
_entity.type
_entity.pdbx_description
1 polymer ?
#
loop_
_entity_poly.entity_id
_entity_poly.type
_entity_poly.pdbx_seq_one_letter_code
_entity_poly.pdbx_strand_id
1 'polypeptide(L)' 'MLVIGFDGNDEGIEAVNEGKMASTVVQQPVEMGKISLQAAYDHFAGKKIDDKIDSPLELIEAK' A
#
# COMPACT_ATOMS: atom_id res chain seq x y z
N MET A 1 -13.55 20.82 -6.87
CA MET A 1 -12.62 19.91 -7.56
C MET A 1 -12.42 18.72 -6.65
N LEU A 2 -12.67 17.50 -7.14
CA LEU A 2 -12.43 16.28 -6.36
C LEU A 2 -10.95 15.92 -6.51
N VAL A 3 -10.22 15.83 -5.40
CA VAL A 3 -8.80 15.46 -5.39
C VAL A 3 -8.68 14.11 -4.70
N ILE A 4 -8.04 13.15 -5.38
CA ILE A 4 -7.76 11.81 -4.89
C ILE A 4 -6.25 11.59 -4.99
N GLY A 5 -5.62 11.27 -3.85
CA GLY A 5 -4.20 11.01 -3.73
C GLY A 5 -3.83 9.54 -3.89
N PHE A 6 -2.52 9.29 -3.84
CA PHE A 6 -1.90 7.97 -3.87
C PHE A 6 -0.73 7.96 -2.88
N ASP A 7 -0.21 6.78 -2.54
CA ASP A 7 0.81 6.49 -1.50
C ASP A 7 0.28 6.50 -0.07
N GLY A 8 -0.50 7.51 0.31
CA GLY A 8 -0.98 7.65 1.69
C GLY A 8 0.13 7.97 2.69
N ASN A 9 1.07 8.82 2.29
CA ASN A 9 2.03 9.42 3.21
C ASN A 9 1.33 10.27 4.29
N ASP A 10 2.05 10.59 5.36
CA ASP A 10 1.51 11.32 6.51
C ASP A 10 0.83 12.63 6.09
N GLU A 11 1.43 13.40 5.16
CA GLU A 11 0.84 14.63 4.66
C GLU A 11 -0.44 14.39 3.83
N GLY A 12 -0.49 13.29 3.07
CA GLY A 12 -1.66 12.91 2.29
C GLY A 12 -2.83 12.50 3.19
N ILE A 13 -2.55 11.74 4.25
CA ILE A 13 -3.55 11.35 5.26
C ILE A 13 -4.05 12.60 6.01
N GLU A 14 -3.16 13.50 6.41
CA GLU A 14 -3.53 14.76 7.05
C GLU A 14 -4.43 15.61 6.14
N ALA A 15 -4.08 15.76 4.85
CA ALA A 15 -4.90 16.51 3.89
C ALA A 15 -6.31 15.90 3.70
N VAL A 16 -6.44 14.57 3.78
CA VAL A 16 -7.73 13.89 3.76
C VAL A 16 -8.52 14.17 5.04
N ASN A 17 -7.89 14.10 6.21
CA ASN A 17 -8.52 14.38 7.50
C ASN A 17 -8.96 15.85 7.63
N GLU A 18 -8.23 16.78 7.02
CA GLU A 18 -8.57 18.21 6.97
C GLU A 18 -9.62 18.56 5.90
N GLY A 19 -10.08 17.58 5.11
CA GLY A 19 -11.05 17.77 4.02
C GLY A 19 -10.50 18.53 2.80
N LYS A 20 -9.18 18.72 2.72
CA LYS A 20 -8.50 19.33 1.57
C LYS A 20 -8.38 18.34 0.39
N MET A 21 -8.37 17.05 0.71
CA MET A 21 -8.39 15.93 -0.24
C MET A 21 -9.57 15.01 0.08
N ALA A 22 -10.22 14.45 -0.94
CA ALA A 22 -11.39 13.60 -0.70
C ALA A 22 -11.00 12.19 -0.26
N SER A 23 -9.90 11.67 -0.79
CA SER A 23 -9.38 10.36 -0.42
C SER A 23 -7.93 10.16 -0.87
N THR A 24 -7.26 9.13 -0.33
CA THR A 24 -5.94 8.69 -0.79
C THR A 24 -5.87 7.17 -0.78
N VAL A 25 -5.28 6.58 -1.82
CA VAL A 25 -4.98 5.13 -1.87
C VAL A 25 -3.64 4.89 -1.19
N VAL A 26 -3.69 4.22 -0.04
CA VAL A 26 -2.54 3.94 0.81
C VAL A 26 -1.81 2.69 0.32
N GLN A 27 -0.51 2.82 0.13
CA GLN A 27 0.38 1.69 -0.11
C GLN A 27 0.92 1.14 1.22
N GLN A 28 1.31 -0.13 1.26
CA GLN A 28 1.90 -0.76 2.44
C GLN A 28 3.37 -1.19 2.22
N PRO A 29 4.35 -0.25 2.13
CA PRO A 29 5.75 -0.57 1.82
C PRO A 29 6.40 -1.60 2.76
N VAL A 30 6.02 -1.56 4.05
CA VAL A 30 6.52 -2.52 5.04
C VAL A 30 6.03 -3.93 4.73
N GLU A 31 4.76 -4.11 4.38
CA GLU A 31 4.21 -5.41 3.98
C GLU A 31 4.78 -5.86 2.63
N MET A 32 4.96 -4.95 1.67
CA MET A 32 5.65 -5.25 0.41
C MET A 32 7.06 -5.82 0.67
N GLY A 33 7.82 -5.21 1.58
CA GLY A 33 9.15 -5.69 1.98
C GLY A 33 9.10 -7.08 2.63
N LYS A 34 8.14 -7.32 3.54
CA LYS A 34 7.94 -8.64 4.17
C LYS A 34 7.59 -9.71 3.16
N ILE A 35 6.62 -9.44 2.26
CA ILE A 35 6.22 -10.35 1.19
C ILE A 35 7.42 -10.69 0.29
N SER A 36 8.21 -9.67 -0.07
CA SER A 36 9.40 -9.85 -0.93
C SER A 36 10.44 -10.77 -0.28
N LEU A 37 10.73 -10.57 1.01
CA LEU A 37 11.67 -11.42 1.75
C LEU A 37 11.13 -12.84 1.93
N GLN A 38 9.83 -12.98 2.19
CA GLN A 38 9.18 -14.27 2.33
C GLN A 38 9.23 -15.06 1.01
N ALA A 39 8.95 -14.42 -0.12
CA ALA A 39 9.04 -15.04 -1.44
C ALA A 39 10.47 -15.49 -1.77
N ALA A 40 11.48 -14.67 -1.43
CA ALA A 40 12.88 -15.05 -1.58
C ALA A 40 13.24 -16.27 -0.72
N TYR A 41 12.82 -16.28 0.56
CA TYR A 41 13.02 -17.42 1.45
C TYR A 41 12.37 -18.70 0.91
N ASP A 42 11.12 -18.61 0.48
CA ASP A 42 10.35 -19.75 -0.04
C ASP A 42 10.95 -20.32 -1.33
N HIS A 43 11.47 -19.46 -2.21
CA HIS A 43 12.22 -19.87 -3.40
C HIS A 43 13.43 -20.75 -3.03
N PHE A 44 14.27 -20.28 -2.10
CA PHE A 44 15.44 -21.05 -1.64
C PHE A 44 15.08 -22.29 -0.82
N ALA A 45 13.87 -22.34 -0.24
CA ALA A 45 13.31 -23.53 0.40
C ALA A 45 12.72 -24.54 -0.60
N GLY A 46 12.80 -24.30 -1.91
CA GLY A 46 12.29 -25.18 -2.96
C GLY A 46 10.77 -25.17 -3.13
N LYS A 47 10.08 -24.17 -2.56
CA LYS A 47 8.65 -24.00 -2.76
C LYS A 47 8.38 -23.35 -4.11
N LYS A 48 7.22 -23.67 -4.69
CA LYS A 48 6.72 -22.95 -5.86
C LYS A 48 6.19 -21.59 -5.41
N ILE A 49 6.65 -20.54 -6.07
CA ILE A 49 6.19 -19.15 -5.87
C ILE A 49 5.41 -18.70 -7.09
N ASP A 50 4.49 -17.76 -6.90
CA ASP A 50 3.78 -17.11 -7.99
C ASP A 50 4.66 -16.04 -8.65
N ASP A 51 4.52 -15.86 -9.96
CA ASP A 51 5.29 -14.87 -10.73
C ASP A 51 4.91 -13.42 -10.37
N LYS A 52 3.74 -13.23 -9.75
CA LYS A 52 3.23 -11.94 -9.31
C LYS A 52 2.55 -12.08 -7.95
N ILE A 53 3.00 -11.29 -6.98
CA ILE A 53 2.40 -11.20 -5.65
C ILE A 53 1.99 -9.74 -5.42
N ASP A 54 0.69 -9.49 -5.41
CA ASP A 54 0.14 -8.15 -5.19
C ASP A 54 0.14 -7.81 -3.68
N SER A 55 0.58 -6.61 -3.35
CA SER A 55 0.50 -6.10 -1.98
C SER A 55 -0.90 -5.55 -1.68
N PRO A 56 -1.34 -5.62 -0.42
CA PRO A 56 -2.57 -4.96 0.01
C PRO A 56 -2.53 -3.45 -0.24
N LEU A 57 -3.70 -2.89 -0.58
CA LEU A 57 -3.97 -1.47 -0.70
C LEU A 57 -5.19 -1.13 0.15
N GLU A 58 -5.24 0.09 0.68
CA GLU A 58 -6.36 0.59 1.47
C GLU A 58 -6.78 1.97 0.97
N LEU A 59 -8.08 2.22 0.86
CA LEU A 59 -8.61 3.55 0.54
C LEU A 59 -8.97 4.26 1.85
N ILE A 60 -8.34 5.41 2.09
CA ILE A 60 -8.73 6.31 3.18
C ILE A 60 -9.53 7.46 2.58
N GLU A 61 -10.71 7.71 3.13
CA GLU A 61 -11.61 8.78 2.70
C GLU A 61 -11.78 9.83 3.80
N ALA A 62 -12.04 11.08 3.39
CA ALA A 62 -12.40 12.14 4.32
C ALA A 62 -13.73 11.77 5.00
N LYS A 63 -13.82 12.05 6.31
CA LYS A 63 -15.05 11.79 7.10
C LYS A 63 -16.19 12.72 6.74
#